data_AF-A0A820H1S6-F1
#
_entry.id   AF-A0A820H1S6-F1
#
_cell.length_a   1.000
_cell.length_b   1.000
_cell.length_c   1.000
_cell.angle_alpha   90.00
_cell.angle_beta   90.00
_cell.angle_gamma   90.00
#
_symmetry.space_group_name_H-M   'P 1'
#
loop_
_entity.id
_entity.type
_entity.pdbx_description
1 polymer ?
#
loop_
_entity_poly.entity_id
_entity_poly.type
_entity_poly.pdbx_seq_one_letter_code
_entity_poly.pdbx_strand_id
1 'polypeptide(L)'
;MSSFVTPTTVQTATLGTYVPTILKRVEYGIGSLAKLANILRDLSISKPLIITGNSLATKTDVIEQVKKAANCEIGGVFSSIKQHAPVEDIKKCVNELKESKCDGIIGVGGGSPIDAAKIVISFYKEETGVLLKLISIPTTLSAAELTILAGYTNEEGKKVGKKSSEIGSSALILDANLSLSTPNRLWLSTGIRALDHCVEQQYRPNAPLPVRVLAREGAGSLFDSLR
;
A
#
# COMPACT_ATOMS: atom_id res chain seq x y z
N MET A 1 -45.22 9.85 14.32
CA MET A 1 -44.58 8.55 14.05
C MET A 1 -43.86 8.68 12.72
N SER A 2 -42.53 8.88 12.76
CA SER A 2 -41.70 9.01 11.57
C SER A 2 -41.49 7.61 10.99
N SER A 3 -41.96 7.40 9.77
CA SER A 3 -41.77 6.16 9.01
C SER A 3 -40.29 6.01 8.66
N PHE A 4 -39.63 5.04 9.29
CA PHE A 4 -38.34 4.56 8.83
C PHE A 4 -38.52 3.98 7.42
N VAL A 5 -37.93 4.65 6.43
CA VAL A 5 -37.74 4.08 5.10
C VAL A 5 -36.71 2.97 5.25
N THR A 6 -37.16 1.72 5.28
CA THR A 6 -36.29 0.57 5.08
C THR A 6 -35.55 0.75 3.75
N PRO A 7 -34.21 0.55 3.68
CA PRO A 7 -33.52 0.50 2.39
C PRO A 7 -33.97 -0.77 1.67
N THR A 8 -35.02 -0.63 0.88
CA THR A 8 -35.52 -1.68 0.00
C THR A 8 -34.51 -1.80 -1.14
N THR A 9 -34.02 -3.02 -1.35
CA THR A 9 -33.03 -3.46 -2.36
C THR A 9 -31.57 -3.39 -1.89
N VAL A 10 -31.14 -4.40 -1.11
CA VAL A 10 -29.75 -4.87 -1.23
C VAL A 10 -29.62 -5.31 -2.67
N GLN A 11 -28.92 -4.52 -3.49
CA GLN A 11 -28.71 -4.82 -4.90
C GLN A 11 -27.88 -6.11 -4.99
N THR A 12 -28.56 -7.25 -5.12
CA THR A 12 -27.99 -8.54 -5.48
C THR A 12 -27.65 -8.54 -6.97
N ALA A 13 -26.88 -7.54 -7.43
CA ALA A 13 -26.38 -7.55 -8.79
C ALA A 13 -25.45 -8.77 -8.94
N THR A 14 -26.00 -9.83 -9.53
CA THR A 14 -25.26 -11.03 -9.99
C THR A 14 -24.47 -10.75 -11.26
N LEU A 15 -24.56 -9.52 -11.79
CA LEU A 15 -23.88 -9.03 -12.97
C LEU A 15 -22.87 -7.95 -12.57
N GLY A 16 -21.62 -8.12 -12.99
CA GLY A 16 -20.54 -7.16 -12.76
C GLY A 16 -19.21 -7.65 -13.28
N THR A 17 -18.23 -6.75 -13.38
CA THR A 17 -16.88 -7.06 -13.84
C THR A 17 -15.90 -6.88 -12.69
N TYR A 18 -15.04 -7.88 -12.48
CA TYR A 18 -13.86 -7.74 -11.64
C TYR A 18 -12.62 -7.73 -12.52
N VAL A 19 -11.86 -6.64 -12.45
CA VAL A 19 -10.55 -6.54 -13.10
C VAL A 19 -9.49 -6.66 -12.00
N PRO A 20 -8.64 -7.70 -12.04
CA PRO A 20 -7.52 -7.82 -11.11
C PRO A 20 -6.58 -6.62 -11.20
N THR A 21 -5.85 -6.36 -10.12
CA THR A 21 -4.78 -5.36 -10.13
C THR A 21 -3.56 -5.89 -10.90
N ILE A 22 -2.54 -5.04 -11.07
CA ILE A 22 -1.25 -5.45 -11.68
C ILE A 22 -0.38 -6.33 -10.77
N LEU A 23 -0.94 -6.77 -9.64
CA LEU A 23 -0.26 -7.60 -8.66
C LEU A 23 0.05 -8.98 -9.24
N LYS A 24 1.34 -9.32 -9.32
CA LYS A 24 1.81 -10.59 -9.86
C LYS A 24 2.13 -11.62 -8.79
N ARG A 25 2.43 -11.19 -7.56
CA ARG A 25 2.96 -12.07 -6.51
C ARG A 25 2.67 -11.55 -5.11
N VAL A 26 2.23 -12.44 -4.23
CA VAL A 26 2.10 -12.20 -2.79
C VAL A 26 2.92 -13.24 -2.06
N GLU A 27 3.97 -12.80 -1.38
CA GLU A 27 4.66 -13.60 -0.37
C GLU A 27 4.04 -13.29 0.99
N TYR A 28 3.74 -14.31 1.78
CA TYR A 28 3.10 -14.14 3.08
C TYR A 28 3.63 -15.14 4.09
N GLY A 29 3.53 -14.80 5.37
CA GLY A 29 3.99 -15.61 6.48
C GLY A 29 5.32 -15.14 7.06
N ILE A 30 5.64 -15.67 8.24
CA ILE A 30 6.84 -15.33 9.01
C ILE A 30 8.09 -15.65 8.19
N GLY A 31 8.97 -14.68 8.02
CA GLY A 31 10.23 -14.83 7.27
C GLY A 31 10.08 -14.74 5.75
N SER A 32 8.90 -14.37 5.24
CA SER A 32 8.68 -14.15 3.81
C SER A 32 9.52 -13.01 3.23
N LEU A 33 10.05 -12.09 4.06
CA LEU A 33 11.02 -11.07 3.64
C LEU A 33 12.25 -11.68 2.94
N ALA A 34 12.65 -12.90 3.29
CA ALA A 34 13.77 -13.60 2.65
C ALA A 34 13.59 -13.82 1.13
N LYS A 35 12.38 -13.66 0.60
CA LYS A 35 12.08 -13.77 -0.83
C LYS A 35 12.33 -12.47 -1.61
N LEU A 36 12.57 -11.33 -0.95
CA LEU A 36 12.65 -10.02 -1.57
C LEU A 36 13.66 -9.94 -2.73
N ALA A 37 14.87 -10.47 -2.56
CA ALA A 37 15.88 -10.50 -3.64
C ALA A 37 15.40 -11.22 -4.91
N ASN A 38 14.62 -12.31 -4.75
CA ASN A 38 14.07 -13.03 -5.90
C ASN A 38 12.96 -12.22 -6.57
N ILE A 39 12.09 -11.56 -5.80
CA ILE A 39 11.05 -10.68 -6.35
C ILE A 39 11.68 -9.53 -7.14
N LEU A 40 12.72 -8.89 -6.61
CA LEU A 40 13.45 -7.82 -7.30
C LEU A 40 14.00 -8.31 -8.64
N ARG A 41 14.62 -9.49 -8.68
CA ARG A 41 15.11 -10.13 -9.91
C ARG A 41 14.00 -10.40 -10.91
N ASP A 42 12.89 -11.00 -10.46
CA ASP A 42 11.72 -11.31 -11.32
C ASP A 42 11.08 -10.04 -11.91
N LEU A 43 11.14 -8.93 -11.17
CA LEU A 43 10.66 -7.63 -11.61
C LEU A 43 11.73 -6.81 -12.36
N SER A 44 12.94 -7.33 -12.54
CA SER A 44 14.06 -6.64 -13.18
C SER A 44 14.39 -5.30 -12.51
N ILE A 45 14.34 -5.27 -11.18
CA ILE A 45 14.72 -4.13 -10.33
C ILE A 45 16.09 -4.45 -9.74
N SER A 46 17.09 -3.64 -10.06
CA SER A 46 18.47 -3.80 -9.62
C SER A 46 18.91 -2.75 -8.60
N LYS A 47 18.27 -1.58 -8.62
CA LYS A 47 18.55 -0.45 -7.73
C LYS A 47 17.25 0.23 -7.29
N PRO A 48 16.54 -0.31 -6.28
CA PRO A 48 15.32 0.31 -5.80
C PRO A 48 15.58 1.50 -4.87
N LEU A 49 14.66 2.45 -4.86
CA LEU A 49 14.50 3.41 -3.78
C LEU A 49 13.55 2.86 -2.71
N ILE A 50 13.91 2.97 -1.44
CA ILE A 50 13.00 2.62 -0.34
C ILE A 50 12.20 3.85 0.06
N ILE A 51 10.87 3.78 0.04
CA ILE A 51 9.99 4.83 0.55
C ILE A 51 9.34 4.34 1.85
N THR A 52 9.47 5.10 2.91
CA THR A 52 9.01 4.70 4.24
C THR A 52 8.57 5.89 5.10
N GLY A 53 8.04 5.61 6.29
CA GLY A 53 7.74 6.64 7.29
C GLY A 53 8.94 6.90 8.20
N ASN A 54 9.12 8.16 8.63
CA ASN A 54 10.22 8.58 9.49
C ASN A 54 10.37 7.74 10.77
N SER A 55 9.27 7.39 11.44
CA SER A 55 9.32 6.58 12.66
C SER A 55 9.87 5.18 12.42
N LEU A 56 9.53 4.55 11.29
CA LEU A 56 10.02 3.22 10.94
C LEU A 56 11.51 3.27 10.59
N ALA A 57 11.93 4.31 9.85
CA ALA A 57 13.32 4.53 9.47
C ALA A 57 14.25 4.84 10.64
N THR A 58 13.77 5.52 11.68
CA THR A 58 14.62 6.06 12.77
C THR A 58 14.49 5.33 14.10
N LYS A 59 13.40 4.59 14.33
CA LYS A 59 13.12 3.96 15.64
C LYS A 59 13.13 2.43 15.59
N THR A 60 13.37 1.84 14.43
CA THR A 60 13.31 0.38 14.23
C THR A 60 14.44 -0.05 13.30
N ASP A 61 14.72 -1.34 13.27
CA ASP A 61 15.68 -1.96 12.36
C ASP A 61 15.04 -2.49 11.06
N VAL A 62 13.73 -2.30 10.88
CA VAL A 62 12.96 -2.84 9.74
C VAL A 62 13.56 -2.44 8.40
N ILE A 63 14.02 -1.20 8.25
CA ILE A 63 14.64 -0.74 7.00
C ILE A 63 15.97 -1.44 6.73
N GLU A 64 16.78 -1.68 7.77
CA GLU A 64 18.03 -2.43 7.64
C GLU A 64 17.78 -3.91 7.30
N GLN A 65 16.73 -4.51 7.88
CA GLN A 65 16.28 -5.85 7.50
C GLN A 65 15.88 -5.91 6.02
N VAL A 66 15.11 -4.92 5.53
CA VAL A 66 14.71 -4.83 4.12
C VAL A 66 15.93 -4.65 3.20
N LYS A 67 16.86 -3.75 3.52
CA LYS A 67 18.10 -3.57 2.74
C LYS A 67 18.90 -4.86 2.65
N LYS A 68 19.09 -5.56 3.78
CA LYS A 68 19.80 -6.84 3.83
C LYS A 68 19.10 -7.91 2.99
N ALA A 69 17.78 -8.00 3.06
CA ALA A 69 17.00 -8.98 2.31
C ALA A 69 16.90 -8.66 0.80
N ALA A 70 16.99 -7.39 0.42
CA ALA A 70 17.01 -6.96 -0.97
C ALA A 70 18.27 -7.44 -1.70
N ASN A 71 19.41 -7.51 -0.99
CA ASN A 71 20.68 -8.03 -1.50
C ASN A 71 21.07 -7.44 -2.87
N CYS A 72 20.89 -6.13 -3.03
CA CYS A 72 21.25 -5.34 -4.20
C CYS A 72 21.64 -3.93 -3.76
N GLU A 73 22.12 -3.11 -4.70
CA GLU A 73 22.40 -1.70 -4.43
C GLU A 73 21.08 -0.97 -4.11
N ILE A 74 21.03 -0.23 -3.00
CA ILE A 74 19.86 0.57 -2.65
C ILE A 74 20.15 2.02 -3.02
N GLY A 75 19.31 2.61 -3.87
CA GLY A 75 19.54 3.97 -4.37
C GLY A 75 19.28 5.07 -3.34
N GLY A 76 18.64 4.74 -2.23
CA GLY A 76 18.37 5.64 -1.11
C GLY A 76 17.24 5.16 -0.22
N VAL A 77 17.00 5.90 0.86
CA VAL A 77 15.85 5.72 1.74
C VAL A 77 15.16 7.07 1.90
N PHE A 78 13.98 7.21 1.31
CA PHE A 78 13.16 8.40 1.43
C PHE A 78 12.15 8.23 2.57
N SER A 79 12.41 8.86 3.71
CA SER A 79 11.56 8.79 4.92
C SER A 79 10.90 10.12 5.30
N SER A 80 11.02 11.13 4.44
CA SER A 80 10.63 12.52 4.72
C SER A 80 9.22 12.88 4.25
N ILE A 81 8.44 11.93 3.71
CA ILE A 81 7.06 12.19 3.27
C ILE A 81 6.18 12.37 4.50
N LYS A 82 5.66 13.59 4.68
CA LYS A 82 4.72 13.89 5.76
C LYS A 82 3.39 13.16 5.57
N GLN A 83 2.60 13.10 6.65
CA GLN A 83 1.24 12.56 6.57
C GLN A 83 0.43 13.24 5.46
N HIS A 84 -0.39 12.45 4.77
CA HIS A 84 -1.15 12.86 3.58
C HIS A 84 -0.32 13.19 2.34
N ALA A 85 0.98 12.93 2.36
CA ALA A 85 1.88 13.08 1.22
C ALA A 85 1.73 14.42 0.49
N PRO A 86 2.14 15.55 1.10
CA PRO A 86 2.16 16.83 0.42
C PRO A 86 2.93 16.73 -0.90
N VAL A 87 2.42 17.38 -1.95
CA VAL A 87 3.00 17.31 -3.29
C VAL A 87 4.46 17.76 -3.34
N GLU A 88 4.88 18.65 -2.46
CA GLU A 88 6.29 19.06 -2.33
C GLU A 88 7.20 17.89 -1.93
N ASP A 89 6.75 17.04 -1.00
CA ASP A 89 7.51 15.87 -0.55
C ASP A 89 7.52 14.79 -1.65
N ILE A 90 6.42 14.67 -2.41
CA ILE A 90 6.37 13.83 -3.62
C ILE A 90 7.42 14.29 -4.64
N LYS A 91 7.45 15.58 -4.98
CA LYS A 91 8.41 16.14 -5.96
C LYS A 91 9.86 15.93 -5.52
N LYS A 92 10.17 16.09 -4.23
CA LYS A 92 11.51 15.79 -3.68
C LYS A 92 11.87 14.31 -3.89
N CYS A 93 10.96 13.39 -3.60
CA CYS A 93 11.18 11.96 -3.79
C CYS A 93 11.37 11.60 -5.28
N VAL A 94 10.59 12.22 -6.19
CA VAL A 94 10.75 12.06 -7.64
C VAL A 94 12.13 12.54 -8.10
N ASN A 95 12.63 13.65 -7.57
CA ASN A 95 13.98 14.12 -7.88
C ASN A 95 15.05 13.15 -7.39
N GLU A 96 14.93 12.64 -6.16
CA GLU A 96 15.87 11.64 -5.63
C GLU A 96 15.86 10.35 -6.45
N LEU A 97 14.70 9.86 -6.90
CA LEU A 97 14.60 8.73 -7.82
C LEU A 97 15.39 8.95 -9.12
N LYS A 98 15.29 10.15 -9.70
CA LYS A 98 15.99 10.52 -10.95
C LYS A 98 17.50 10.61 -10.73
N GLU A 99 17.93 11.31 -9.68
CA GLU A 99 19.35 11.52 -9.37
C GLU A 99 20.08 10.21 -9.02
N SER A 100 19.42 9.35 -8.24
CA SER A 100 19.94 8.04 -7.86
C SER A 100 19.87 6.99 -8.97
N LYS A 101 19.18 7.30 -10.08
CA LYS A 101 18.92 6.40 -11.22
C LYS A 101 18.27 5.09 -10.79
N CYS A 102 17.30 5.16 -9.88
CA CYS A 102 16.58 3.99 -9.42
C CYS A 102 15.68 3.40 -10.51
N ASP A 103 15.56 2.08 -10.54
CA ASP A 103 14.76 1.33 -11.51
C ASP A 103 13.52 0.65 -10.91
N GLY A 104 13.24 0.92 -9.62
CA GLY A 104 12.05 0.45 -8.93
C GLY A 104 11.89 1.08 -7.54
N ILE A 105 10.79 0.74 -6.88
CA ILE A 105 10.46 1.25 -5.55
C ILE A 105 10.10 0.09 -4.62
N ILE A 106 10.61 0.16 -3.39
CA ILE A 106 10.14 -0.65 -2.26
C ILE A 106 9.42 0.27 -1.28
N GLY A 107 8.10 0.14 -1.17
CA GLY A 107 7.29 0.84 -0.18
C GLY A 107 7.21 0.05 1.11
N VAL A 108 7.72 0.58 2.23
CA VAL A 108 7.75 -0.10 3.53
C VAL A 108 7.02 0.74 4.58
N GLY A 109 6.01 0.18 5.24
CA GLY A 109 5.32 0.90 6.31
C GLY A 109 3.82 0.69 6.33
N GLY A 110 3.09 1.67 6.84
CA GLY A 110 1.62 1.65 6.77
C GLY A 110 1.06 2.18 5.44
N GLY A 111 -0.24 2.46 5.42
CA GLY A 111 -0.89 2.94 4.21
C GLY A 111 -0.34 4.27 3.68
N SER A 112 0.12 5.16 4.54
CA SER A 112 0.64 6.48 4.13
C SER A 112 1.91 6.38 3.26
N PRO A 113 3.01 5.72 3.66
CA PRO A 113 4.19 5.59 2.79
C PRO A 113 3.91 4.75 1.54
N ILE A 114 3.03 3.75 1.62
CA ILE A 114 2.64 2.95 0.46
C ILE A 114 1.87 3.80 -0.56
N ASP A 115 0.85 4.53 -0.13
CA ASP A 115 0.10 5.44 -1.01
C ASP A 115 1.00 6.54 -1.57
N ALA A 116 1.92 7.07 -0.76
CA ALA A 116 2.90 8.04 -1.25
C ALA A 116 3.78 7.45 -2.36
N ALA A 117 4.26 6.21 -2.22
CA ALA A 117 5.03 5.53 -3.25
C ALA A 117 4.23 5.39 -4.57
N LYS A 118 2.93 5.06 -4.49
CA LYS A 118 2.06 5.01 -5.67
C LYS A 118 1.94 6.37 -6.38
N ILE A 119 1.82 7.45 -5.61
CA ILE A 119 1.77 8.81 -6.15
C ILE A 119 3.11 9.20 -6.77
N VAL A 120 4.24 8.90 -6.12
CA VAL A 120 5.58 9.11 -6.65
C VAL A 120 5.75 8.43 -8.01
N ILE A 121 5.32 7.16 -8.15
CA ILE A 121 5.34 6.44 -9.45
C ILE A 121 4.58 7.21 -10.52
N SER A 122 3.41 7.72 -10.15
CA SER A 122 2.61 8.46 -11.11
C SER A 122 3.26 9.76 -11.57
N PHE A 123 3.83 10.54 -10.66
CA PHE A 123 4.52 11.79 -11.00
C PHE A 123 5.80 11.51 -11.78
N TYR A 124 6.56 10.50 -11.37
CA TYR A 124 7.76 10.06 -12.09
C TYR A 124 7.44 9.67 -13.53
N LYS A 125 6.35 8.94 -13.77
CA LYS A 125 5.89 8.60 -15.12
C LYS A 125 5.48 9.83 -15.92
N GLU A 126 4.77 10.78 -15.31
CA GLU A 126 4.37 12.02 -15.98
C GLU A 126 5.59 12.86 -16.43
N GLU A 127 6.66 12.88 -15.63
CA GLU A 127 7.88 13.63 -15.95
C GLU A 127 8.82 12.90 -16.92
N THR A 128 8.89 11.57 -16.87
CA THR A 128 9.93 10.79 -17.58
C THR A 128 9.39 9.89 -18.69
N GLY A 129 8.08 9.62 -18.70
CA GLY A 129 7.46 8.59 -19.54
C GLY A 129 7.68 7.15 -19.06
N VAL A 130 8.47 6.93 -18.00
CA VAL A 130 8.83 5.59 -17.50
C VAL A 130 7.93 5.17 -16.35
N LEU A 131 7.33 3.98 -16.46
CA LEU A 131 6.53 3.39 -15.39
C LEU A 131 7.41 2.48 -14.51
N LEU A 132 7.65 2.90 -13.27
CA LEU A 132 8.35 2.09 -12.26
C LEU A 132 7.43 1.06 -11.61
N LYS A 133 8.02 -0.03 -11.12
CA LYS A 133 7.31 -1.09 -10.39
C LYS A 133 7.44 -0.87 -8.88
N LEU A 134 6.37 -1.19 -8.15
CA LEU A 134 6.30 -1.12 -6.70
C LEU A 134 6.30 -2.51 -6.06
N ILE A 135 7.18 -2.73 -5.08
CA ILE A 135 7.06 -3.82 -4.12
C ILE A 135 6.56 -3.22 -2.80
N SER A 136 5.44 -3.71 -2.27
CA SER A 136 4.87 -3.22 -1.01
C SER A 136 5.16 -4.20 0.14
N ILE A 137 5.67 -3.66 1.25
CA ILE A 137 5.98 -4.39 2.49
C ILE A 137 5.23 -3.68 3.64
N PRO A 138 3.94 -4.00 3.83
CA PRO A 138 3.16 -3.37 4.88
C PRO A 138 3.61 -3.81 6.28
N THR A 139 3.52 -2.88 7.23
CA THR A 139 3.77 -3.11 8.68
C THR A 139 2.53 -2.79 9.52
N THR A 140 1.43 -2.42 8.87
CA THR A 140 0.14 -2.12 9.49
C THR A 140 -0.99 -2.70 8.65
N LEU A 141 -2.20 -2.78 9.19
CA LEU A 141 -3.37 -3.38 8.54
C LEU A 141 -4.09 -2.38 7.61
N SER A 142 -3.38 -1.75 6.68
CA SER A 142 -3.91 -0.62 5.91
C SER A 142 -4.71 -1.01 4.66
N ALA A 143 -4.44 -2.19 4.10
CA ALA A 143 -4.90 -2.67 2.79
C ALA A 143 -4.49 -1.80 1.59
N ALA A 144 -3.73 -0.71 1.79
CA ALA A 144 -3.28 0.18 0.72
C ALA A 144 -2.51 -0.59 -0.36
N GLU A 145 -1.66 -1.53 0.05
CA GLU A 145 -0.85 -2.40 -0.80
C GLU A 145 -1.65 -3.19 -1.85
N LEU A 146 -2.94 -3.44 -1.60
CA LEU A 146 -3.84 -4.19 -2.50
C LEU A 146 -4.73 -3.29 -3.38
N THR A 147 -4.70 -1.96 -3.18
CA THR A 147 -5.53 -1.03 -3.94
C THR A 147 -4.77 -0.35 -5.08
N ILE A 148 -5.52 0.05 -6.10
CA ILE A 148 -5.06 0.90 -7.21
C ILE A 148 -5.43 2.38 -6.98
N LEU A 149 -5.65 2.75 -5.72
CA LEU A 149 -5.99 4.09 -5.26
C LEU A 149 -4.84 4.60 -4.39
N ALA A 150 -4.52 5.88 -4.51
CA ALA A 150 -3.75 6.60 -3.51
C ALA A 150 -4.23 8.05 -3.41
N GLY A 151 -3.94 8.70 -2.29
CA GLY A 151 -4.24 10.12 -2.10
C GLY A 151 -2.99 10.91 -1.77
N TYR A 152 -2.97 12.18 -2.19
CA TYR A 152 -1.94 13.15 -1.84
C TYR A 152 -2.57 14.53 -1.60
N THR A 153 -1.83 15.44 -0.97
CA THR A 153 -2.27 16.83 -0.76
C THR A 153 -1.61 17.72 -1.82
N ASN A 154 -2.42 18.45 -2.60
CA ASN A 154 -1.92 19.34 -3.65
C ASN A 154 -1.36 20.67 -3.07
N GLU A 155 -0.89 21.55 -3.94
CA GLU A 155 -0.30 22.86 -3.56
C GLU A 155 -1.32 23.78 -2.86
N GLU A 156 -2.62 23.59 -3.12
CA GLU A 156 -3.72 24.32 -2.47
C GLU A 156 -4.12 23.72 -1.10
N GLY A 157 -3.44 22.67 -0.62
CA GLY A 157 -3.80 21.98 0.61
C GLY A 157 -5.01 21.05 0.50
N LYS A 158 -5.53 20.81 -0.71
CA LYS A 158 -6.67 19.91 -0.96
C LYS A 158 -6.22 18.48 -1.16
N LYS A 159 -6.98 17.54 -0.60
CA LYS A 159 -6.76 16.11 -0.80
C LYS A 159 -7.23 15.69 -2.19
N VAL A 160 -6.30 15.19 -2.99
CA VAL A 160 -6.54 14.68 -4.34
C VAL A 160 -6.38 13.17 -4.33
N GLY A 161 -7.36 12.45 -4.88
CA GLY A 161 -7.30 11.00 -5.07
C GLY A 161 -6.88 10.65 -6.49
N LYS A 162 -5.99 9.68 -6.64
CA LYS A 162 -5.60 9.10 -7.92
C LYS A 162 -5.96 7.63 -7.96
N LYS A 163 -6.62 7.21 -9.05
CA LYS A 163 -6.98 5.81 -9.31
C LYS A 163 -6.40 5.40 -10.66
N SER A 164 -5.48 4.45 -10.67
CA SER A 164 -4.89 3.91 -11.91
C SER A 164 -4.39 2.49 -11.68
N SER A 165 -4.61 1.59 -12.63
CA SER A 165 -4.05 0.23 -12.55
C SER A 165 -2.52 0.23 -12.49
N GLU A 166 -1.88 1.25 -13.05
CA GLU A 166 -0.42 1.36 -13.19
C GLU A 166 0.29 1.68 -11.88
N ILE A 167 -0.40 2.28 -10.91
CA ILE A 167 0.21 2.68 -9.63
C ILE A 167 0.13 1.58 -8.57
N GLY A 168 -0.48 0.43 -8.88
CA GLY A 168 -0.62 -0.69 -7.96
C GLY A 168 0.71 -1.35 -7.60
N SER A 169 0.71 -2.14 -6.52
CA SER A 169 1.85 -2.99 -6.19
C SER A 169 2.02 -4.07 -7.27
N SER A 170 3.24 -4.24 -7.78
CA SER A 170 3.61 -5.36 -8.65
C SER A 170 3.84 -6.65 -7.84
N ALA A 171 4.30 -6.52 -6.59
CA ALA A 171 4.45 -7.62 -5.65
C ALA A 171 4.23 -7.15 -4.19
N LEU A 172 3.83 -8.08 -3.32
CA LEU A 172 3.64 -7.86 -1.88
C LEU A 172 4.46 -8.85 -1.06
N ILE A 173 4.94 -8.39 0.10
CA ILE A 173 5.49 -9.23 1.16
C ILE A 173 4.73 -8.95 2.47
N LEU A 174 3.97 -9.92 2.95
CA LEU A 174 3.21 -9.87 4.20
C LEU A 174 3.95 -10.68 5.29
N ASP A 175 5.02 -10.10 5.82
CA ASP A 175 5.82 -10.72 6.90
C ASP A 175 5.41 -10.19 8.27
N ALA A 176 4.87 -11.06 9.12
CA ALA A 176 4.38 -10.69 10.44
C ALA A 176 5.50 -10.15 11.35
N ASN A 177 6.76 -10.55 11.15
CA ASN A 177 7.88 -10.05 11.95
C ASN A 177 8.08 -8.54 11.79
N LEU A 178 7.84 -8.02 10.60
CA LEU A 178 8.02 -6.59 10.30
C LEU A 178 6.92 -5.72 10.93
N SER A 179 5.81 -6.35 11.34
CA SER A 179 4.70 -5.69 12.03
C SER A 179 4.92 -5.62 13.55
N LEU A 180 5.86 -6.39 14.12
CA LEU A 180 6.10 -6.42 15.58
C LEU A 180 6.60 -5.07 16.14
N SER A 181 7.20 -4.23 15.30
CA SER A 181 7.63 -2.88 15.66
C SER A 181 6.49 -1.85 15.65
N THR A 182 5.29 -2.22 15.16
CA THR A 182 4.15 -1.33 15.11
C THR A 182 3.55 -1.18 16.51
N PRO A 183 3.47 0.05 17.06
CA PRO A 183 2.91 0.26 18.39
C PRO A 183 1.46 -0.25 18.48
N ASN A 184 1.10 -0.90 19.60
CA ASN A 184 -0.23 -1.50 19.80
C ASN A 184 -1.39 -0.55 19.47
N ARG A 185 -1.31 0.73 19.88
CA ARG A 185 -2.35 1.72 19.54
C ARG A 185 -2.51 1.89 18.03
N LEU A 186 -1.40 1.98 17.30
CA LEU A 186 -1.42 2.09 15.84
C LEU A 186 -1.96 0.80 15.21
N TRP A 187 -1.45 -0.36 15.63
CA TRP A 187 -1.89 -1.67 15.17
C TRP A 187 -3.41 -1.83 15.29
N LEU A 188 -3.95 -1.65 16.50
CA LEU A 188 -5.38 -1.75 16.80
C LEU A 188 -6.19 -0.73 15.98
N SER A 189 -5.75 0.52 15.90
CA SER A 189 -6.48 1.53 15.11
C SER A 189 -6.53 1.19 13.62
N THR A 190 -5.45 0.64 13.06
CA THR A 190 -5.44 0.17 11.67
C THR A 190 -6.26 -1.10 11.48
N GLY A 191 -6.32 -1.97 12.48
CA GLY A 191 -7.19 -3.15 12.46
C GLY A 191 -8.68 -2.78 12.44
N ILE A 192 -9.11 -1.81 13.26
CA ILE A 192 -10.47 -1.26 13.20
C ILE A 192 -10.76 -0.62 11.83
N ARG A 193 -9.78 0.08 11.24
CA ARG A 193 -9.93 0.62 9.88
C ARG A 193 -10.02 -0.47 8.81
N ALA A 194 -9.30 -1.58 8.96
CA ALA A 194 -9.44 -2.73 8.09
C ALA A 194 -10.85 -3.35 8.18
N LEU A 195 -11.42 -3.43 9.40
CA LEU A 195 -12.78 -3.88 9.62
C LEU A 195 -13.80 -2.93 8.97
N ASP A 196 -13.61 -1.61 9.13
CA ASP A 196 -14.42 -0.59 8.46
C ASP A 196 -14.43 -0.79 6.94
N HIS A 197 -13.25 -0.96 6.32
CA HIS A 197 -13.17 -1.29 4.89
C HIS A 197 -13.94 -2.58 4.54
N CYS A 198 -13.85 -3.63 5.38
CA CYS A 198 -14.57 -4.89 5.14
C CYS A 198 -16.09 -4.70 5.15
N VAL A 199 -16.59 -3.90 6.10
CA VAL A 199 -18.03 -3.57 6.21
C VAL A 199 -18.45 -2.68 5.04
N GLU A 200 -17.66 -1.68 4.67
CA GLU A 200 -17.92 -0.80 3.52
C GLU A 200 -18.08 -1.58 2.21
N GLN A 201 -17.27 -2.63 1.99
CA GLN A 201 -17.41 -3.47 0.80
C GLN A 201 -18.77 -4.20 0.73
N GLN A 202 -19.47 -4.40 1.85
CA GLN A 202 -20.74 -5.12 1.83
C GLN A 202 -21.92 -4.27 1.35
N TYR A 203 -21.90 -2.96 1.64
CA TYR A 203 -23.02 -2.07 1.35
C TYR A 203 -22.72 -1.04 0.26
N ARG A 204 -21.45 -0.77 -0.07
CA ARG A 204 -21.15 0.24 -1.09
C ARG A 204 -21.65 -0.19 -2.47
N PRO A 205 -22.15 0.74 -3.29
CA PRO A 205 -22.55 0.43 -4.66
C PRO A 205 -21.38 -0.14 -5.47
N ASN A 206 -21.67 -1.11 -6.34
CA ASN A 206 -20.72 -1.67 -7.31
C ASN A 206 -19.47 -2.35 -6.71
N ALA A 207 -19.49 -2.79 -5.44
CA ALA A 207 -18.43 -3.65 -4.92
C ALA A 207 -18.39 -4.99 -5.70
N PRO A 208 -17.26 -5.35 -6.35
CA PRO A 208 -17.18 -6.58 -7.11
C PRO A 208 -17.40 -7.80 -6.23
N LEU A 209 -18.11 -8.82 -6.72
CA LEU A 209 -18.45 -10.02 -5.95
C LEU A 209 -17.22 -10.69 -5.29
N PRO A 210 -16.07 -10.88 -5.98
CA PRO A 210 -14.88 -11.44 -5.33
C PRO A 210 -14.40 -10.62 -4.13
N VAL A 211 -14.47 -9.28 -4.22
CA VAL A 211 -14.05 -8.37 -3.15
C VAL A 211 -15.01 -8.47 -1.95
N ARG A 212 -16.32 -8.62 -2.19
CA ARG A 212 -17.31 -8.81 -1.11
C ARG A 212 -17.06 -10.08 -0.31
N VAL A 213 -16.74 -11.17 -1.01
CA VAL A 213 -16.41 -12.46 -0.38
C VAL A 213 -15.15 -12.33 0.47
N LEU A 214 -14.07 -11.75 -0.09
CA LEU A 214 -12.81 -11.52 0.64
C LEU A 214 -13.00 -10.60 1.85
N ALA A 215 -13.81 -9.54 1.72
CA ALA A 215 -14.11 -8.63 2.82
C ALA A 215 -14.88 -9.32 3.95
N ARG A 216 -15.80 -10.24 3.63
CA ARG A 216 -16.53 -11.02 4.64
C ARG A 216 -15.59 -11.94 5.42
N GLU A 217 -14.69 -12.63 4.73
CA GLU A 217 -13.66 -13.47 5.35
C GLU A 217 -12.69 -12.64 6.21
N GLY A 218 -12.22 -11.50 5.66
CA GLY A 218 -11.34 -10.57 6.38
C GLY A 218 -11.95 -10.04 7.67
N ALA A 219 -13.24 -9.71 7.67
CA ALA A 219 -13.94 -9.30 8.89
C ALA A 219 -13.94 -10.39 9.98
N GLY A 220 -14.17 -11.66 9.60
CA GLY A 220 -14.09 -12.80 10.52
C GLY A 220 -12.68 -12.99 11.08
N SER A 221 -11.67 -13.00 10.20
CA SER A 221 -10.26 -13.12 10.59
C SER A 221 -9.82 -12.01 11.55
N LEU A 222 -10.23 -10.76 11.30
CA LEU A 222 -9.94 -9.63 12.19
C LEU A 222 -10.60 -9.79 13.55
N PHE A 223 -11.85 -10.26 13.61
CA PHE A 223 -12.56 -10.50 14.87
C PHE A 223 -11.87 -11.58 15.72
N ASP A 224 -11.35 -12.63 15.08
CA ASP A 224 -10.65 -13.70 15.80
C ASP A 224 -9.25 -13.29 16.26
N SER A 225 -8.57 -12.40 15.52
CA SER A 225 -7.14 -12.10 15.71
C SER A 225 -6.84 -10.77 16.39
N LEU A 226 -7.77 -9.79 16.38
CA LEU A 226 -7.62 -8.53 17.12
C LEU A 226 -8.15 -8.71 18.54
N ARG A 227 -7.35 -9.32 19.42
CA ARG A 227 -7.65 -9.50 20.84
C ARG A 227 -6.57 -8.88 21.72
#